data_AF-A0A843EPE3-F1
#
_entry.id   AF-A0A843EPE3-F1
#
_cell.length_a   1.000
_cell.length_b   1.000
_cell.length_c   1.000
_cell.angle_alpha   90.00
_cell.angle_beta   90.00
_cell.angle_gamma   90.00
#
_symmetry.space_group_name_H-M   'P 1'
#
loop_
_entity.id
_entity.type
_entity.pdbx_description
1 polymer ?
#
loop_
_entity_poly.entity_id
_entity_poly.type
_entity_poly.pdbx_seq_one_letter_code
_entity_poly.pdbx_strand_id
1 'polypeptide(L)'
;MMFGKKLDKKLRILFLDRKNDYVSQVAEHFANEMYSNTYEVYSAGFEHDIIDCDLISVMYQNGEDMRRQIAKDLKDEENLPKDDNYDYVIYLEQPIFDEYSKKSPWQGHQIVAPMKLRKDFTATDDAELYDEYVEVINQVREWVKENLKDPENLSKLVSA
;
A
#
# COMPACT_ATOMS: atom_id res chain seq x y z
N MET A 1 2.31 -29.37 4.55
CA MET A 1 1.76 -28.37 3.60
C MET A 1 0.28 -28.22 3.90
N MET A 2 -0.13 -27.11 4.50
CA MET A 2 -1.54 -26.77 4.62
C MET A 2 -1.97 -26.15 3.30
N PHE A 3 -2.87 -26.82 2.59
CA PHE A 3 -3.54 -26.25 1.42
C PHE A 3 -4.56 -25.24 1.94
N GLY A 4 -4.27 -23.96 1.79
CA GLY A 4 -5.24 -22.90 2.05
C GLY A 4 -6.47 -23.10 1.17
N LYS A 5 -7.67 -22.99 1.76
CA LYS A 5 -8.93 -22.97 1.02
C LYS A 5 -8.83 -21.89 -0.06
N LYS A 6 -9.03 -22.28 -1.32
CA LYS A 6 -9.21 -21.33 -2.41
C LYS A 6 -10.48 -20.55 -2.11
N LEU A 7 -10.37 -19.25 -1.86
CA LEU A 7 -11.54 -18.38 -1.75
C LEU A 7 -12.23 -18.35 -3.12
N ASP A 8 -13.56 -18.46 -3.13
CA ASP A 8 -14.34 -18.41 -4.38
C ASP A 8 -14.22 -17.04 -5.09
N LYS A 9 -13.78 -16.00 -4.38
CA LYS A 9 -13.43 -14.67 -4.88
C LYS A 9 -12.22 -14.12 -4.12
N LYS A 10 -11.30 -13.46 -4.83
CA LYS A 10 -10.19 -12.72 -4.19
C LYS A 10 -10.73 -11.55 -3.39
N LEU A 11 -10.10 -11.25 -2.25
CA LEU A 11 -10.43 -10.08 -1.45
C LEU A 11 -9.84 -8.83 -2.08
N ARG A 12 -10.61 -7.76 -2.18
CA ARG A 12 -10.17 -6.48 -2.73
C ARG A 12 -9.57 -5.61 -1.64
N ILE A 13 -8.34 -5.17 -1.86
CA ILE A 13 -7.62 -4.31 -0.93
C ILE A 13 -7.22 -3.03 -1.62
N LEU A 14 -7.43 -1.90 -0.94
CA LEU A 14 -6.95 -0.59 -1.35
C LEU A 14 -5.91 -0.06 -0.36
N PHE A 15 -4.68 0.16 -0.81
CA PHE A 15 -3.65 0.87 -0.05
C PHE A 15 -3.73 2.37 -0.33
N LEU A 16 -3.74 3.18 0.72
CA LEU A 16 -3.84 4.63 0.64
C LEU A 16 -2.62 5.31 1.28
N ASP A 17 -2.04 6.24 0.53
CA ASP A 17 -1.23 7.33 1.07
C ASP A 17 -1.79 8.67 0.53
N ARG A 18 -1.11 9.81 0.70
CA ARG A 18 -1.67 11.08 0.24
C ARG A 18 -1.84 11.17 -1.28
N LYS A 19 -0.86 10.69 -2.05
CA LYS A 19 -0.67 11.02 -3.48
C LYS A 19 -0.54 9.80 -4.41
N ASN A 20 -0.54 8.62 -3.84
CA ASN A 20 -0.14 7.38 -4.47
C ASN A 20 1.26 7.41 -5.08
N ASP A 21 2.20 8.09 -4.44
CA ASP A 21 3.55 8.30 -4.98
C ASP A 21 4.65 7.55 -4.20
N TYR A 22 4.28 6.86 -3.11
CA TYR A 22 5.24 6.36 -2.14
C TYR A 22 4.90 4.97 -1.58
N VAL A 23 4.67 4.84 -0.27
CA VAL A 23 4.48 3.58 0.44
C VAL A 23 3.29 2.77 -0.07
N SER A 24 2.26 3.42 -0.63
CA SER A 24 1.12 2.72 -1.21
C SER A 24 1.49 1.97 -2.50
N GLN A 25 2.42 2.50 -3.30
CA GLN A 25 2.95 1.81 -4.49
C GLN A 25 3.78 0.59 -4.11
N VAL A 26 4.65 0.76 -3.10
CA VAL A 26 5.47 -0.32 -2.55
C VAL A 26 4.59 -1.44 -1.98
N ALA A 27 3.52 -1.07 -1.27
CA ALA A 27 2.57 -2.03 -0.72
C ALA A 27 1.83 -2.79 -1.83
N GLU A 28 1.35 -2.10 -2.87
CA GLU A 28 0.73 -2.73 -4.04
C GLU A 28 1.69 -3.72 -4.72
N HIS A 29 2.97 -3.33 -4.88
CA HIS A 29 4.00 -4.17 -5.51
C HIS A 29 4.18 -5.48 -4.75
N PHE A 30 4.52 -5.42 -3.46
CA PHE A 30 4.76 -6.63 -2.67
C PHE A 30 3.51 -7.48 -2.46
N ALA A 31 2.33 -6.85 -2.32
CA ALA A 31 1.10 -7.61 -2.16
C ALA A 31 0.73 -8.38 -3.43
N ASN A 32 0.95 -7.80 -4.62
CA ASN A 32 0.78 -8.50 -5.89
C ASN A 32 1.81 -9.61 -6.07
N GLU A 33 3.08 -9.35 -5.74
CA GLU A 33 4.14 -10.36 -5.81
C GLU A 33 3.82 -11.59 -4.93
N MET A 34 3.51 -11.34 -3.66
CA MET A 34 3.40 -12.42 -2.67
C MET A 34 2.03 -13.10 -2.68
N TYR A 35 0.96 -12.33 -2.94
CA TYR A 35 -0.41 -12.75 -2.62
C TYR A 35 -1.44 -12.47 -3.71
N SER A 36 -1.02 -12.30 -4.96
CA SER A 36 -1.94 -12.11 -6.11
C SER A 36 -2.98 -13.22 -6.28
N ASN A 37 -2.77 -14.43 -5.74
CA ASN A 37 -3.77 -15.50 -5.78
C ASN A 37 -4.90 -15.33 -4.75
N THR A 38 -4.67 -14.53 -3.71
CA THR A 38 -5.58 -14.31 -2.58
C THR A 38 -6.27 -12.95 -2.66
N TYR A 39 -5.54 -11.93 -3.11
CA TYR A 39 -6.02 -10.55 -3.14
C TYR A 39 -6.05 -9.98 -4.56
N GLU A 40 -7.02 -9.10 -4.77
CA GLU A 40 -7.09 -8.16 -5.87
C GLU A 40 -6.65 -6.81 -5.30
N VAL A 41 -5.44 -6.38 -5.62
CA VAL A 41 -4.77 -5.29 -4.90
C VAL A 41 -4.78 -4.01 -5.73
N TYR A 42 -5.10 -2.90 -5.06
CA TYR A 42 -5.08 -1.57 -5.61
C TYR A 42 -4.32 -0.63 -4.66
N SER A 43 -3.82 0.47 -5.20
CA SER A 43 -3.38 1.63 -4.41
C SER A 43 -3.94 2.91 -5.00
N ALA A 44 -4.12 3.95 -4.17
CA ALA A 44 -4.57 5.25 -4.62
C ALA A 44 -4.20 6.35 -3.62
N GLY A 45 -4.37 7.59 -4.06
CA GLY A 45 -4.14 8.81 -3.30
C GLY A 45 -5.38 9.68 -3.28
N PHE A 46 -5.46 10.56 -2.29
CA PHE A 46 -6.48 11.61 -2.25
C PHE A 46 -6.16 12.78 -3.20
N GLU A 47 -4.90 12.89 -3.59
CA GLU A 47 -4.36 13.84 -4.55
C GLU A 47 -3.67 13.08 -5.69
N HIS A 48 -3.57 13.72 -6.86
CA HIS A 48 -2.84 13.16 -8.02
C HIS A 48 -1.39 13.68 -8.05
N ASP A 49 -0.43 12.79 -8.29
CA ASP A 49 0.97 13.12 -8.51
C ASP A 49 1.65 12.04 -9.38
N ILE A 50 2.97 12.09 -9.51
CA ILE A 50 3.79 11.01 -10.11
C ILE A 50 4.50 10.21 -9.02
N ILE A 51 4.80 8.94 -9.31
CA ILE A 51 5.58 8.10 -8.42
C ILE A 51 6.98 8.70 -8.22
N ASP A 52 7.46 8.68 -6.98
CA ASP A 52 8.77 9.13 -6.59
C ASP A 52 9.89 8.41 -7.37
N CYS A 53 10.70 9.18 -8.10
CA CYS A 53 11.78 8.67 -8.93
C CYS A 53 12.91 8.01 -8.12
N ASP A 54 13.19 8.53 -6.92
CA ASP A 54 14.24 7.98 -6.06
C ASP A 54 13.77 6.63 -5.52
N LEU A 55 12.49 6.52 -5.14
CA LEU A 55 11.88 5.25 -4.75
C LEU A 55 11.97 4.21 -5.88
N ILE A 56 11.59 4.57 -7.12
CA ILE A 56 11.71 3.66 -8.27
C ILE A 56 13.15 3.18 -8.45
N SER A 57 14.11 4.09 -8.31
CA SER A 57 15.54 3.78 -8.45
C SER A 57 16.02 2.81 -7.37
N VAL A 58 15.67 3.07 -6.10
CA VAL A 58 16.03 2.21 -4.97
C VAL A 58 15.37 0.83 -5.10
N MET A 59 14.08 0.76 -5.46
CA MET A 59 13.38 -0.49 -5.71
C MET A 59 14.11 -1.32 -6.78
N TYR A 60 14.45 -0.71 -7.91
CA TYR A 60 15.18 -1.37 -8.99
C TYR A 60 16.56 -1.87 -8.56
N GLN A 61 17.30 -1.07 -7.79
CA GLN A 61 18.59 -1.47 -7.22
C GLN A 61 18.48 -2.65 -6.25
N ASN A 62 17.33 -2.84 -5.62
CA ASN A 62 17.02 -3.96 -4.72
C ASN A 62 16.35 -5.16 -5.44
N GLY A 63 16.33 -5.16 -6.77
CA GLY A 63 15.80 -6.25 -7.58
C GLY A 63 14.29 -6.20 -7.83
N GLU A 64 13.64 -5.10 -7.46
CA GLU A 64 12.19 -4.92 -7.57
C GLU A 64 11.84 -3.99 -8.74
N ASP A 65 11.00 -4.42 -9.68
CA ASP A 65 10.62 -3.61 -10.85
C ASP A 65 9.20 -3.05 -10.72
N MET A 66 9.11 -1.81 -10.26
CA MET A 66 7.84 -1.09 -10.14
C MET A 66 7.55 -0.10 -11.28
N ARG A 67 8.36 -0.09 -12.37
CA ARG A 67 8.29 0.95 -13.43
C ARG A 67 6.98 0.95 -14.23
N ARG A 68 6.17 -0.10 -14.12
CA ARG A 68 4.86 -0.21 -14.76
C ARG A 68 3.72 0.28 -13.90
N GLN A 69 3.97 0.55 -12.62
CA GLN A 69 2.97 1.16 -11.76
C GLN A 69 2.77 2.62 -12.14
N ILE A 70 1.59 3.12 -11.83
CA ILE A 70 1.19 4.50 -12.03
C ILE A 70 0.55 5.02 -10.75
N ALA A 71 0.76 6.29 -10.46
CA ALA A 71 0.09 7.00 -9.38
C ALA A 71 -1.35 7.31 -9.80
N LYS A 72 -2.28 6.93 -8.95
CA LYS A 72 -3.73 6.97 -9.16
C LYS A 72 -4.35 7.83 -8.08
N ASP A 73 -5.28 8.70 -8.45
CA ASP A 73 -6.18 9.30 -7.47
C ASP A 73 -7.47 8.48 -7.35
N LEU A 74 -8.27 8.73 -6.31
CA LEU A 74 -9.54 8.02 -6.08
C LEU A 74 -10.59 8.19 -7.19
N LYS A 75 -10.36 9.03 -8.20
CA LYS A 75 -11.27 9.23 -9.34
C LYS A 75 -10.78 8.54 -10.62
N ASP A 76 -9.68 7.79 -10.56
CA ASP A 76 -9.13 7.06 -11.69
C ASP A 76 -9.98 5.82 -12.04
N GLU A 77 -11.06 6.03 -12.80
CA GLU A 77 -11.98 4.97 -13.25
C GLU A 77 -11.36 4.00 -14.28
N GLU A 78 -10.17 4.30 -14.81
CA GLU A 78 -9.47 3.41 -15.75
C GLU A 78 -8.71 2.32 -14.99
N ASN A 79 -8.11 2.68 -13.86
CA ASN A 79 -7.22 1.81 -13.09
C ASN A 79 -7.80 1.31 -11.76
N LEU A 80 -8.91 1.90 -11.30
CA LEU A 80 -9.63 1.47 -10.10
C LEU A 80 -10.99 0.81 -10.43
N PRO A 81 -11.50 -0.10 -9.58
CA PRO A 81 -12.84 -0.63 -9.69
C PRO A 81 -13.91 0.47 -9.65
N LYS A 82 -14.87 0.40 -10.59
CA LYS A 82 -15.98 1.38 -10.70
C LYS A 82 -16.99 1.33 -9.56
N ASP A 83 -16.97 0.27 -8.76
CA ASP A 83 -17.96 0.01 -7.72
C ASP A 83 -17.50 0.39 -6.32
N ASP A 84 -16.28 0.93 -6.16
CA ASP A 84 -15.63 1.32 -4.89
C ASP A 84 -15.68 0.25 -3.78
N ASN A 85 -15.95 -1.01 -4.16
CA ASN A 85 -16.15 -2.11 -3.25
C ASN A 85 -14.80 -2.75 -2.91
N TYR A 86 -14.23 -2.31 -1.80
CA TYR A 86 -13.05 -2.90 -1.19
C TYR A 86 -13.42 -3.63 0.11
N ASP A 87 -12.85 -4.82 0.29
CA ASP A 87 -13.02 -5.58 1.53
C ASP A 87 -12.21 -4.93 2.66
N TYR A 88 -11.03 -4.38 2.33
CA TYR A 88 -10.19 -3.63 3.28
C TYR A 88 -9.58 -2.39 2.63
N VAL A 89 -9.55 -1.29 3.39
CA VAL A 89 -8.89 -0.04 3.01
C VAL A 89 -7.81 0.29 4.03
N ILE A 90 -6.56 0.34 3.59
CA ILE A 90 -5.39 0.40 4.45
C ILE A 90 -4.73 1.77 4.30
N TYR A 91 -4.80 2.58 5.35
CA TYR A 91 -4.14 3.88 5.43
C TYR A 91 -2.71 3.70 5.91
N LEU A 92 -1.74 4.09 5.10
CA LEU A 92 -0.31 3.94 5.38
C LEU A 92 0.29 5.15 6.09
N GLU A 93 -0.49 6.21 6.29
CA GLU A 93 -0.08 7.41 6.99
C GLU A 93 -1.14 7.79 8.04
N GLN A 94 -0.72 7.96 9.29
CA GLN A 94 -1.63 8.38 10.38
C GLN A 94 -2.35 9.71 10.08
N PRO A 95 -1.69 10.77 9.58
CA PRO A 95 -2.37 12.03 9.29
C PRO A 95 -3.49 11.90 8.25
N ILE A 96 -3.32 11.00 7.27
CA ILE A 96 -4.32 10.75 6.23
C ILE A 96 -5.50 10.00 6.80
N PHE A 97 -5.26 9.00 7.65
CA PHE A 97 -6.34 8.32 8.35
C PHE A 97 -7.15 9.30 9.22
N ASP A 98 -6.48 10.13 10.01
CA ASP A 98 -7.13 11.10 10.90
C ASP A 98 -8.01 12.10 10.10
N GLU A 99 -7.54 12.52 8.93
CA GLU A 99 -8.23 13.49 8.08
C GLU A 99 -9.42 12.90 7.31
N TYR A 100 -9.30 11.66 6.80
CA TYR A 100 -10.21 11.12 5.79
C TYR A 100 -11.05 9.92 6.23
N SER A 101 -10.66 9.17 7.26
CA SER A 101 -11.35 7.94 7.72
C SER A 101 -12.86 8.14 7.84
N LYS A 102 -13.29 9.17 8.57
CA LYS A 102 -14.70 9.50 8.83
C LYS A 102 -15.46 10.07 7.62
N LYS A 103 -14.75 10.52 6.59
CA LYS A 103 -15.33 11.13 5.38
C LYS A 103 -15.49 10.13 4.24
N SER A 104 -14.75 9.03 4.29
CA SER A 104 -14.75 8.01 3.25
C SER A 104 -15.96 7.07 3.36
N PRO A 105 -16.34 6.39 2.26
CA PRO A 105 -17.46 5.45 2.26
C PRO A 105 -17.15 4.10 2.93
N TRP A 106 -15.91 3.83 3.34
CA TRP A 106 -15.44 2.50 3.76
C TRP A 106 -15.45 2.25 5.29
N GLN A 107 -16.34 2.91 6.03
CA GLN A 107 -16.41 2.75 7.50
C GLN A 107 -16.58 1.27 7.91
N GLY A 108 -15.87 0.83 8.95
CA GLY A 108 -15.87 -0.56 9.41
C GLY A 108 -15.00 -1.52 8.59
N HIS A 109 -14.31 -1.03 7.55
CA HIS A 109 -13.40 -1.81 6.68
C HIS A 109 -11.98 -1.21 6.68
N GLN A 110 -11.71 -0.21 7.52
CA GLN A 110 -10.47 0.56 7.49
C GLN A 110 -9.42 -0.02 8.41
N ILE A 111 -8.16 0.04 7.99
CA ILE A 111 -6.99 -0.36 8.78
C ILE A 111 -6.00 0.79 8.78
N VAL A 112 -5.37 1.07 9.91
CA VAL A 112 -4.24 2.01 9.99
C VAL A 112 -2.96 1.23 10.15
N ALA A 113 -2.01 1.48 9.25
CA ALA A 113 -0.69 0.85 9.24
C ALA A 113 0.38 1.92 8.96
N PRO A 114 0.72 2.76 9.94
CA PRO A 114 1.60 3.90 9.71
C PRO A 114 3.01 3.43 9.29
N MET A 115 3.47 3.95 8.15
CA MET A 115 4.83 3.77 7.63
C MET A 115 5.66 5.03 7.87
N LYS A 116 6.98 4.90 7.84
CA LYS A 116 7.89 6.07 7.96
C LYS A 116 7.67 7.02 6.78
N LEU A 117 7.50 8.31 7.07
CA LEU A 117 7.23 9.33 6.06
C LEU A 117 8.52 9.96 5.56
N ARG A 118 8.56 10.38 4.29
CA ARG A 118 9.73 11.10 3.71
C ARG A 118 10.10 12.36 4.49
N LYS A 119 9.13 13.07 5.07
CA LYS A 119 9.41 14.27 5.88
C LYS A 119 10.20 13.97 7.17
N ASP A 120 10.22 12.70 7.59
CA ASP A 120 10.94 12.23 8.78
C ASP A 120 12.34 11.73 8.41
N PHE A 121 12.73 11.84 7.14
CA PHE A 121 14.06 11.49 6.67
C PHE A 121 15.09 12.50 7.20
N THR A 122 16.25 11.98 7.56
CA THR A 122 17.37 12.77 8.12
C THR A 122 18.63 12.68 7.28
N ALA A 123 18.58 11.94 6.16
CA ALA A 123 19.66 11.82 5.21
C ALA A 123 20.20 13.18 4.76
N THR A 124 21.53 13.27 4.73
CA THR A 124 22.28 14.44 4.31
C THR A 124 23.02 14.23 2.98
N ASP A 125 23.09 12.99 2.51
CA ASP A 125 23.63 12.59 1.22
C ASP A 125 22.82 11.47 0.55
N ASP A 126 23.17 11.14 -0.69
CA ASP A 126 22.45 10.15 -1.51
C ASP A 126 22.54 8.72 -0.95
N ALA A 127 23.63 8.38 -0.24
CA ALA A 127 23.80 7.05 0.34
C ALA A 127 22.92 6.89 1.59
N GLU A 128 22.89 7.90 2.45
CA GLU A 128 21.97 7.95 3.59
C GLU A 128 20.51 7.94 3.12
N LEU A 129 20.18 8.68 2.04
CA LEU A 129 18.84 8.72 1.47
C LEU A 129 18.42 7.34 0.94
N TYR A 130 19.33 6.64 0.25
CA TYR A 130 19.12 5.27 -0.20
C TYR A 130 18.81 4.34 0.98
N ASP A 131 19.58 4.41 2.06
CA ASP A 131 19.37 3.57 3.24
C ASP A 131 18.01 3.84 3.90
N GLU A 132 17.57 5.11 3.96
CA GLU A 132 16.24 5.45 4.47
C GLU A 132 15.12 4.90 3.59
N TYR A 133 15.24 4.95 2.26
CA TYR A 133 14.29 4.29 1.37
C TYR A 133 14.28 2.77 1.56
N VAL A 134 15.45 2.13 1.69
CA VAL A 134 15.55 0.68 1.95
C VAL A 134 14.87 0.29 3.26
N GLU A 135 15.04 1.10 4.30
CA GLU A 135 14.36 0.90 5.58
C GLU A 135 12.83 0.89 5.40
N VAL A 136 12.27 1.89 4.70
CA VAL A 136 10.82 1.98 4.46
C VAL A 136 10.33 0.85 3.57
N ILE A 137 11.06 0.50 2.51
CA ILE A 137 10.71 -0.62 1.62
C ILE A 137 10.60 -1.92 2.42
N ASN A 138 11.58 -2.18 3.30
CA ASN A 138 11.55 -3.37 4.15
C ASN A 138 10.42 -3.32 5.19
N GLN A 139 10.14 -2.14 5.76
CA GLN A 139 9.01 -1.95 6.67
C GLN A 139 7.69 -2.33 5.99
N VAL A 140 7.45 -1.81 4.79
CA VAL A 140 6.25 -2.09 4.00
C VAL A 140 6.19 -3.57 3.60
N ARG A 141 7.31 -4.14 3.11
CA ARG A 141 7.42 -5.55 2.73
C ARG A 141 7.05 -6.48 3.89
N GLU A 142 7.63 -6.29 5.06
CA GLU A 142 7.35 -7.13 6.22
C GLU A 142 5.92 -6.93 6.73
N TRP A 143 5.38 -5.72 6.68
CA TRP A 143 3.97 -5.50 7.02
C TRP A 143 3.03 -6.27 6.07
N VAL A 144 3.25 -6.16 4.76
CA VAL A 144 2.49 -6.90 3.74
C VAL A 144 2.60 -8.40 3.99
N LYS A 145 3.84 -8.90 4.15
CA LYS A 145 4.12 -10.31 4.38
C LYS A 145 3.39 -10.85 5.60
N GLU A 146 3.44 -10.17 6.74
CA GLU A 146 2.85 -10.67 7.98
C GLU A 146 1.31 -10.55 8.01
N ASN A 147 0.77 -9.48 7.46
CA ASN A 147 -0.67 -9.18 7.58
C ASN A 147 -1.51 -9.71 6.42
N LEU A 148 -0.91 -9.95 5.24
CA LEU A 148 -1.61 -10.54 4.09
C LEU A 148 -1.36 -12.04 3.92
N LYS A 149 -0.51 -12.69 4.74
CA LYS A 149 -0.34 -14.16 4.67
C LYS A 149 -1.63 -14.93 4.94
N ASP A 150 -2.52 -14.36 5.76
CA ASP A 150 -3.81 -14.92 6.12
C ASP A 150 -4.85 -13.79 6.18
N PRO A 151 -5.94 -13.86 5.40
CA PRO A 151 -7.03 -12.90 5.45
C PRO A 151 -7.58 -12.60 6.85
N GLU A 152 -7.55 -13.59 7.76
CA GLU A 152 -8.00 -13.39 9.14
C GLU A 152 -7.11 -12.44 9.95
N ASN A 153 -5.91 -12.11 9.47
CA ASN A 153 -5.06 -11.12 10.14
C ASN A 153 -5.59 -9.70 9.93
N LEU A 154 -6.13 -9.39 8.75
CA LEU A 154 -6.69 -8.07 8.46
C LEU A 154 -7.93 -7.77 9.28
N SER A 155 -8.81 -8.76 9.47
CA SER A 155 -10.04 -8.57 10.27
C SER A 155 -9.75 -8.18 11.72
N LYS A 156 -8.60 -8.60 12.26
CA LYS A 156 -8.15 -8.26 13.63
C LYS A 156 -7.62 -6.83 13.76
N LEU A 157 -7.28 -6.19 12.65
CA LEU A 157 -6.67 -4.86 12.60
C LEU A 157 -7.68 -3.75 12.25
N VAL A 158 -8.92 -4.11 11.98
CA VAL A 158 -9.97 -3.17 11.58
C VAL A 158 -10.15 -2.11 12.67
N SER A 159 -10.00 -0.86 12.25
CA SER A 159 -9.92 0.34 13.06
C SER A 159 -11.25 1.12 13.02
N ALA A 160 -12.36 0.45 13.36
CA ALA A 160 -13.74 0.96 13.42
C ALA A 160 -14.40 1.47 12.13
#